data_AF-A0A520K4D8-F1
#
_entry.id   AF-A0A520K4D8-F1
#
_cell.length_a   1.000
_cell.length_b   1.000
_cell.length_c   1.000
_cell.angle_alpha   90.00
_cell.angle_beta   90.00
_cell.angle_gamma   90.00
#
_symmetry.space_group_name_H-M   'P 1'
#
loop_
_entity.id
_entity.type
_entity.pdbx_description
1 polymer ?
#
loop_
_entity_poly.entity_id
_entity_poly.type
_entity_poly.pdbx_seq_one_letter_code
_entity_poly.pdbx_strand_id
1 'polypeptide(L)'
;MKNMKSVGWEIRFGLSLILLSAILYLIHYAIFRDSHHIFIYMLGHIAFVPIEVLLVALILQRLLDMREKRAMLNKLNMVIGTFFSEVGDDLLAYFSEYDIKLDKIRKELVITDKWSDQEFMDLSKHLKNYDYSVNIQNMDLGHLQSSLVGHRNFLLRLLENPNLLEHESFTDLLRAVFHLTEELAKRGDLKQLP
;
A
#
# COMPACT_ATOMS: atom_id res chain seq x y z
N MET A 1 1.53 26.67 9.03
CA MET A 1 0.52 27.73 8.82
C MET A 1 -0.50 27.24 7.79
N LYS A 2 -1.69 26.85 8.26
CA LYS A 2 -2.73 26.18 7.48
C LYS A 2 -3.48 27.20 6.62
N ASN A 3 -3.69 26.88 5.35
CA ASN A 3 -4.33 27.72 4.33
C ASN A 3 -5.67 28.31 4.81
N MET A 4 -5.68 29.60 5.15
CA MET A 4 -6.88 30.37 5.52
C MET A 4 -7.68 30.85 4.29
N LYS A 5 -7.30 30.42 3.07
CA LYS A 5 -7.92 30.83 1.80
C LYS A 5 -9.08 29.93 1.32
N SER A 6 -9.22 28.69 1.83
CA SER A 6 -10.32 27.79 1.41
C SER A 6 -11.66 28.09 2.10
N VAL A 7 -11.59 28.57 3.35
CA VAL A 7 -12.76 28.82 4.21
C VAL A 7 -13.73 29.82 3.58
N GLY A 8 -13.24 30.81 2.84
CA GLY A 8 -14.07 31.83 2.22
C GLY A 8 -14.94 31.34 1.05
N TRP A 9 -14.59 30.24 0.38
CA TRP A 9 -15.44 29.68 -0.68
C TRP A 9 -16.55 28.81 -0.08
N GLU A 10 -16.21 27.97 0.89
CA GLU A 10 -17.16 27.08 1.59
C GLU A 10 -18.28 27.89 2.25
N ILE A 11 -17.93 28.99 2.94
CA ILE A 11 -18.91 29.87 3.58
C ILE A 11 -19.79 30.57 2.54
N ARG A 12 -19.21 31.11 1.46
CA ARG A 12 -19.99 31.77 0.39
C ARG A 12 -20.93 30.79 -0.29
N PHE A 13 -20.48 29.57 -0.54
CA PHE A 13 -21.29 28.51 -1.11
C PHE A 13 -22.43 28.11 -0.17
N GLY A 14 -22.14 27.90 1.12
CA GLY A 14 -23.14 27.62 2.14
C GLY A 14 -24.20 28.73 2.24
N LEU A 15 -23.78 30.00 2.29
CA LEU A 15 -24.69 31.15 2.29
C LEU A 15 -25.56 31.21 1.02
N SER A 16 -24.96 30.96 -0.15
CA SER A 16 -25.71 30.92 -1.41
C SER A 16 -26.79 29.83 -1.40
N LEU A 17 -26.50 28.64 -0.83
CA LEU A 17 -27.46 27.55 -0.71
C LEU A 17 -28.59 27.88 0.27
N ILE A 18 -28.27 28.49 1.42
CA ILE A 18 -29.27 28.94 2.40
C ILE A 18 -30.20 29.98 1.76
N LEU A 19 -29.63 30.94 1.02
CA LEU A 19 -30.40 31.99 0.35
C LEU A 19 -31.28 31.41 -0.77
N LEU A 20 -30.75 30.46 -1.55
CA LEU A 20 -31.52 29.73 -2.56
C LEU A 20 -32.67 28.93 -1.92
N SER A 21 -32.42 28.23 -0.82
CA SER A 21 -33.46 27.52 -0.07
C SER A 21 -34.57 28.46 0.42
N ALA A 22 -34.21 29.62 0.96
CA ALA A 22 -35.17 30.64 1.38
C ALA A 22 -36.02 31.17 0.21
N ILE A 23 -35.41 31.44 -0.95
CA ILE A 23 -36.13 31.84 -2.17
C ILE A 23 -37.12 30.76 -2.60
N LEU A 24 -36.71 29.49 -2.60
CA LEU A 24 -37.59 28.37 -2.98
C LEU A 24 -38.79 28.24 -2.06
N TYR A 25 -38.61 28.39 -0.73
CA TYR A 25 -39.72 28.39 0.21
C TYR A 25 -40.66 29.58 0.02
N LEU A 26 -40.14 30.78 -0.31
CA LEU A 26 -40.97 31.95 -0.62
C LEU A 26 -41.80 31.75 -1.90
N ILE A 27 -41.22 31.17 -2.95
CA ILE A 27 -41.94 30.84 -4.19
C ILE A 27 -43.03 29.81 -3.90
N HIS A 28 -42.73 28.76 -3.14
CA HIS A 28 -43.71 27.75 -2.74
C HIS A 28 -44.88 28.38 -1.98
N TYR A 29 -44.58 29.26 -1.02
CA TYR A 29 -45.61 29.99 -0.29
C TYR A 29 -46.44 30.91 -1.20
N ALA A 30 -45.82 31.61 -2.16
CA ALA A 30 -46.55 32.49 -3.07
C ALA A 30 -47.55 31.74 -3.99
N ILE A 31 -47.22 30.51 -4.40
CA ILE A 31 -48.06 29.67 -5.27
C ILE A 31 -49.19 29.00 -4.47
N PHE A 32 -48.87 28.34 -3.35
CA PHE A 32 -49.84 27.52 -2.62
C PHE A 32 -50.56 28.28 -1.50
N ARG A 33 -50.01 29.41 -1.04
CA ARG A 33 -50.52 30.25 0.08
C ARG A 33 -50.83 29.49 1.38
N ASP A 34 -50.28 28.29 1.53
CA ASP A 34 -50.49 27.43 2.68
C ASP A 34 -49.19 27.24 3.46
N SER A 35 -49.10 27.90 4.60
CA SER A 35 -47.95 27.80 5.51
C SER A 35 -47.94 26.52 6.34
N HIS A 36 -49.09 25.87 6.53
CA HIS A 36 -49.24 24.68 7.34
C HIS A 36 -48.63 23.47 6.63
N HIS A 37 -48.88 23.33 5.33
CA HIS A 37 -48.25 22.30 4.51
C HIS A 37 -46.72 22.43 4.53
N ILE A 38 -46.17 23.64 4.39
CA ILE A 38 -44.73 23.89 4.46
C ILE A 38 -44.16 23.44 5.82
N PHE A 39 -44.86 23.75 6.92
CA PHE A 39 -44.38 23.44 8.27
C PHE A 39 -44.36 21.93 8.56
N ILE A 40 -45.36 21.17 8.13
CA ILE A 40 -45.40 19.71 8.31
C ILE A 40 -44.24 19.05 7.57
N TYR A 41 -43.99 19.42 6.30
CA TYR A 41 -42.86 18.88 5.54
C TYR A 41 -41.52 19.30 6.14
N MET A 42 -41.36 20.55 6.58
CA MET A 42 -40.15 21.01 7.25
C MET A 42 -39.84 20.21 8.52
N LEU A 43 -40.86 19.95 9.36
CA LEU A 43 -40.70 19.14 10.56
C LEU A 43 -40.32 17.69 10.23
N GLY A 44 -40.92 17.12 9.18
CA GLY A 44 -40.56 15.80 8.66
C GLY A 44 -39.10 15.72 8.19
N HIS A 45 -38.62 16.75 7.48
CA HIS A 45 -37.22 16.84 7.08
C HIS A 45 -36.28 16.91 8.30
N ILE A 46 -36.58 17.78 9.28
CA ILE A 46 -35.79 17.89 10.52
C ILE A 46 -35.74 16.55 11.27
N ALA A 47 -36.85 15.83 11.34
CA ALA A 47 -36.90 14.51 11.98
C ALA A 47 -36.06 13.45 11.25
N PHE A 48 -35.85 13.59 9.93
CA PHE A 48 -35.05 12.68 9.12
C PHE A 48 -33.55 13.01 9.11
N VAL A 49 -33.15 14.25 9.44
CA VAL A 49 -31.74 14.70 9.48
C VAL A 49 -30.80 13.73 10.19
N PRO A 50 -31.13 13.14 11.37
CA PRO A 50 -30.22 12.20 12.03
C PRO A 50 -29.87 10.98 11.18
N ILE A 51 -30.82 10.46 10.39
CA ILE A 51 -30.61 9.32 9.49
C ILE A 51 -29.75 9.74 8.31
N GLU A 52 -30.03 10.91 7.73
CA GLU A 52 -29.25 11.45 6.62
C GLU A 52 -27.79 11.70 7.00
N VAL A 53 -27.56 12.34 8.14
CA VAL A 53 -26.21 12.59 8.67
C VAL A 53 -25.47 11.29 8.96
N LEU A 54 -26.14 10.29 9.57
CA LEU A 54 -25.56 8.98 9.80
C LEU A 54 -25.13 8.31 8.48
N LEU A 55 -26.01 8.30 7.49
CA LEU A 55 -25.75 7.67 6.20
C LEU A 55 -24.58 8.35 5.47
N VAL A 56 -24.58 9.68 5.40
CA VAL A 56 -23.50 10.45 4.79
C VAL A 56 -22.19 10.24 5.54
N ALA A 57 -22.20 10.26 6.88
CA ALA A 57 -21.01 10.04 7.69
C ALA A 57 -20.42 8.63 7.48
N LEU A 58 -21.24 7.58 7.44
CA LEU A 58 -20.77 6.20 7.18
C LEU A 58 -20.16 6.05 5.79
N ILE A 59 -20.78 6.64 4.77
CA ILE A 59 -20.24 6.62 3.40
C ILE A 59 -18.92 7.39 3.34
N LEU A 60 -18.86 8.59 3.92
CA LEU A 60 -17.65 9.40 3.95
C LEU A 60 -16.51 8.69 4.70
N GLN A 61 -16.80 8.07 5.86
CA GLN A 61 -15.81 7.32 6.61
C GLN A 61 -15.22 6.19 5.75
N ARG A 62 -16.08 5.38 5.11
CA ARG A 62 -15.61 4.31 4.22
C ARG A 62 -14.76 4.82 3.07
N LEU A 63 -15.15 5.95 2.45
CA LEU A 63 -14.37 6.56 1.36
C LEU A 63 -13.00 7.05 1.85
N LEU A 64 -12.94 7.64 3.05
CA LEU A 64 -11.69 8.07 3.68
C LEU A 64 -10.80 6.87 3.98
N ASP A 65 -11.33 5.82 4.61
CA ASP A 65 -10.60 4.60 4.93
C ASP A 65 -10.03 3.95 3.67
N MET A 66 -10.82 3.86 2.59
CA MET A 66 -10.37 3.34 1.30
C MET A 66 -9.23 4.16 0.70
N ARG A 67 -9.30 5.49 0.81
CA ARG A 67 -8.26 6.39 0.32
C ARG A 67 -6.97 6.26 1.13
N GLU A 68 -7.08 6.18 2.45
CA GLU A 68 -5.95 6.00 3.35
C GLU A 68 -5.26 4.66 3.10
N LYS A 69 -6.03 3.57 3.00
CA LYS A 69 -5.49 2.25 2.66
C LYS A 69 -4.77 2.24 1.32
N ARG A 70 -5.34 2.88 0.28
CA ARG A 70 -4.67 2.99 -1.03
C ARG A 70 -3.38 3.79 -0.94
N ALA A 71 -3.37 4.90 -0.19
CA ALA A 71 -2.17 5.71 0.00
C ALA A 71 -1.08 4.93 0.75
N MET A 72 -1.47 4.14 1.76
CA MET A 72 -0.55 3.27 2.49
C MET A 72 0.03 2.17 1.60
N LEU A 73 -0.79 1.45 0.81
CA LEU A 73 -0.32 0.44 -0.15
C LEU A 73 0.67 1.02 -1.17
N ASN A 74 0.41 2.23 -1.68
CA ASN A 74 1.34 2.89 -2.59
C ASN A 74 2.69 3.20 -1.94
N LYS A 75 2.70 3.64 -0.67
CA LYS A 75 3.94 3.87 0.08
C LYS A 75 4.68 2.56 0.34
N LEU A 76 3.96 1.49 0.64
CA LEU A 76 4.56 0.18 0.84
C LEU A 76 5.18 -0.36 -0.45
N ASN A 77 4.51 -0.24 -1.59
CA ASN A 77 5.08 -0.61 -2.89
C ASN A 77 6.37 0.17 -3.21
N MET A 78 6.46 1.45 -2.81
CA MET A 78 7.70 2.22 -2.93
C MET A 78 8.83 1.64 -2.07
N VAL A 79 8.52 1.21 -0.85
CA VAL A 79 9.49 0.55 0.04
C VAL A 79 9.94 -0.79 -0.52
N ILE A 80 9.01 -1.61 -1.02
CA ILE A 80 9.33 -2.89 -1.69
C ILE A 80 10.26 -2.63 -2.88
N GLY A 81 9.92 -1.66 -3.73
CA GLY A 81 10.75 -1.31 -4.89
C GLY A 81 12.16 -0.90 -4.48
N THR A 82 12.28 -0.06 -3.45
CA THR A 82 13.59 0.37 -2.93
C THR A 82 14.39 -0.81 -2.37
N PHE A 83 13.74 -1.74 -1.66
CA PHE A 83 14.40 -2.96 -1.18
C PHE A 83 14.95 -3.82 -2.32
N PHE A 84 14.15 -4.07 -3.36
CA PHE A 84 14.61 -4.87 -4.50
C PHE A 84 15.73 -4.19 -5.27
N SER A 85 15.63 -2.88 -5.53
CA SER A 85 16.68 -2.14 -6.24
C SER A 85 18.02 -2.03 -5.49
N GLU A 86 18.02 -2.10 -4.15
CA GLU A 86 19.25 -1.94 -3.35
C GLU A 86 19.83 -3.25 -2.83
N VAL A 87 19.01 -4.28 -2.60
CA VAL A 87 19.44 -5.54 -1.95
C VAL A 87 18.78 -6.75 -2.59
N GLY A 88 17.47 -6.69 -2.87
CA GLY A 88 16.71 -7.86 -3.28
C GLY A 88 17.13 -8.42 -4.64
N ASP A 89 17.40 -7.57 -5.64
CA ASP A 89 17.82 -8.01 -6.98
C ASP A 89 19.19 -8.69 -6.94
N ASP A 90 20.14 -8.13 -6.19
CA ASP A 90 21.47 -8.72 -5.97
C ASP A 90 21.36 -10.06 -5.23
N LEU A 91 20.51 -10.15 -4.21
CA LEU A 91 20.26 -11.42 -3.51
C LEU A 91 19.61 -12.46 -4.43
N LEU A 92 18.63 -12.06 -5.25
CA LEU A 92 18.01 -12.96 -6.21
C LEU A 92 19.03 -13.47 -7.24
N ALA A 93 19.83 -12.58 -7.81
CA ALA A 93 20.90 -12.95 -8.73
C ALA A 93 21.87 -13.92 -8.06
N TYR A 94 22.35 -13.58 -6.87
CA TYR A 94 23.29 -14.39 -6.10
C TYR A 94 22.73 -15.79 -5.78
N PHE A 95 21.53 -15.88 -5.20
CA PHE A 95 20.93 -17.19 -4.89
C PHE A 95 20.60 -18.01 -6.14
N SER A 96 20.23 -17.36 -7.25
CA SER A 96 19.91 -18.04 -8.50
C SER A 96 21.14 -18.74 -9.11
N GLU A 97 22.34 -18.18 -8.97
CA GLU A 97 23.58 -18.81 -9.45
C GLU A 97 23.91 -20.13 -8.75
N TYR A 98 23.45 -20.30 -7.52
CA TYR A 98 23.66 -21.51 -6.72
C TYR A 98 22.45 -22.45 -6.71
N ASP A 99 21.40 -22.16 -7.49
CA ASP A 99 20.27 -23.05 -7.66
C ASP A 99 20.56 -24.09 -8.78
N ILE A 100 20.75 -25.34 -8.36
CA ILE A 100 21.08 -26.47 -9.24
C ILE A 100 20.00 -26.68 -10.32
N LYS A 101 18.75 -26.29 -10.03
CA LYS A 101 17.61 -26.52 -10.92
C LYS A 101 17.28 -25.30 -11.79
N LEU A 102 18.00 -24.17 -11.67
CA LEU A 102 17.64 -22.93 -12.36
C LEU A 102 17.64 -23.10 -13.88
N ASP A 103 18.59 -23.87 -14.43
CA ASP A 103 18.70 -24.09 -15.87
C ASP A 103 17.43 -24.69 -16.49
N LYS A 104 16.57 -25.35 -15.69
CA LYS A 104 15.29 -25.89 -16.16
C LYS A 104 14.25 -24.81 -16.42
N ILE A 105 14.28 -23.71 -15.67
CA ILE A 105 13.29 -22.61 -15.75
C ILE A 105 13.87 -21.33 -16.35
N ARG A 106 15.19 -21.25 -16.55
CA ARG A 106 15.90 -20.07 -17.08
C ARG A 106 15.30 -19.53 -18.38
N LYS A 107 14.84 -20.41 -19.27
CA LYS A 107 14.21 -20.01 -20.56
C LYS A 107 12.83 -19.37 -20.37
N GLU A 108 12.10 -19.78 -19.34
CA GLU A 108 10.77 -19.27 -18.99
C GLU A 108 10.85 -17.95 -18.23
N LEU A 109 12.00 -17.66 -17.60
CA LEU A 109 12.27 -16.43 -16.85
C LEU A 109 12.68 -15.24 -17.73
N VAL A 110 12.87 -15.42 -19.05
CA VAL A 110 13.23 -14.32 -19.97
C VAL A 110 11.98 -13.52 -20.32
N ILE A 111 11.70 -12.51 -19.50
CA ILE A 111 10.63 -11.55 -19.75
C ILE A 111 11.01 -10.66 -20.93
N THR A 112 10.13 -10.56 -21.93
CA THR A 112 10.31 -9.69 -23.11
C THR A 112 9.10 -8.77 -23.25
N ASP A 113 9.23 -7.66 -23.98
CA ASP A 113 8.16 -6.67 -24.22
C ASP A 113 6.89 -7.23 -24.89
N LYS A 114 6.90 -8.51 -25.29
CA LYS A 114 5.78 -9.20 -25.94
C LYS A 114 4.88 -9.98 -24.99
N TRP A 115 5.20 -10.02 -23.70
CA TRP A 115 4.45 -10.79 -22.72
C TRP A 115 3.05 -10.21 -22.50
N SER A 116 2.06 -11.09 -22.48
CA SER A 116 0.70 -10.80 -22.05
C SER A 116 0.55 -10.98 -20.53
N ASP A 117 -0.45 -10.31 -19.95
CA ASP A 117 -0.80 -10.47 -18.53
C ASP A 117 -1.06 -11.94 -18.15
N GLN A 118 -1.61 -12.71 -19.09
CA GLN A 118 -1.89 -14.13 -18.91
C GLN A 118 -0.59 -14.96 -18.81
N GLU A 119 0.38 -14.73 -19.68
CA GLU A 119 1.69 -15.40 -19.65
C GLU A 119 2.43 -15.09 -18.35
N PHE A 120 2.36 -13.84 -17.87
CA PHE A 120 2.94 -13.46 -16.58
C PHE A 120 2.26 -14.18 -15.41
N MET A 121 0.94 -14.27 -15.41
CA MET A 121 0.20 -15.01 -14.39
C MET A 121 0.54 -16.51 -14.37
N ASP A 122 0.71 -17.11 -15.54
CA ASP A 122 1.01 -18.53 -15.64
C ASP A 122 2.45 -18.83 -15.21
N LEU A 123 3.42 -17.97 -15.56
CA LEU A 123 4.78 -18.04 -14.99
C LEU A 123 4.75 -17.88 -13.47
N SER A 124 4.01 -16.91 -12.94
CA SER A 124 3.91 -16.68 -11.50
C SER A 124 3.37 -17.91 -10.75
N LYS A 125 2.37 -18.60 -11.31
CA LYS A 125 1.87 -19.86 -10.75
C LYS A 125 2.92 -20.97 -10.82
N HIS A 126 3.68 -21.04 -11.92
CA HIS A 126 4.74 -22.02 -12.07
C HIS A 126 5.84 -21.82 -11.02
N LEU A 127 6.28 -20.58 -10.82
CA LEU A 127 7.30 -20.22 -9.83
C LEU A 127 6.86 -20.47 -8.39
N LYS A 128 5.56 -20.32 -8.07
CA LYS A 128 5.05 -20.67 -6.73
C LYS A 128 5.17 -22.15 -6.39
N ASN A 129 5.18 -23.02 -7.39
CA ASN A 129 5.31 -24.47 -7.22
C ASN A 129 6.73 -24.96 -7.50
N TYR A 130 7.66 -24.05 -7.80
CA TYR A 130 9.03 -24.38 -8.12
C TYR A 130 9.80 -24.70 -6.84
N ASP A 131 10.34 -25.91 -6.77
CA ASP A 131 11.17 -26.39 -5.66
C ASP A 131 12.63 -25.97 -5.88
N TYR A 132 12.98 -24.79 -5.38
CA TYR A 132 14.33 -24.23 -5.45
C TYR A 132 15.31 -25.04 -4.59
N SER A 133 16.56 -25.21 -5.05
CA SER A 133 17.57 -25.96 -4.30
C SER A 133 18.91 -25.23 -4.33
N VAL A 134 19.11 -24.38 -3.31
CA VAL A 134 20.35 -23.61 -3.15
C VAL A 134 21.43 -24.49 -2.53
N ASN A 135 22.55 -24.64 -3.23
CA ASN A 135 23.72 -25.34 -2.70
C ASN A 135 24.62 -24.41 -1.88
N ILE A 136 24.43 -24.43 -0.55
CA ILE A 136 25.18 -23.59 0.40
C ILE A 136 26.67 -23.97 0.47
N GLN A 137 27.04 -25.22 0.17
CA GLN A 137 28.42 -25.71 0.33
C GLN A 137 29.40 -25.04 -0.64
N ASN A 138 28.92 -24.62 -1.80
CA ASN A 138 29.72 -23.97 -2.84
C ASN A 138 29.57 -22.44 -2.85
N MET A 139 28.80 -21.89 -1.91
CA MET A 139 28.48 -20.47 -1.86
C MET A 139 29.59 -19.65 -1.19
N ASP A 140 29.95 -18.51 -1.80
CA ASP A 140 30.88 -17.57 -1.19
C ASP A 140 30.20 -16.71 -0.11
N LEU A 141 30.05 -17.29 1.08
CA LEU A 141 29.46 -16.60 2.22
C LEU A 141 30.21 -15.33 2.63
N GLY A 142 31.50 -15.19 2.29
CA GLY A 142 32.27 -13.98 2.56
C GLY A 142 31.82 -12.81 1.69
N HIS A 143 31.63 -13.06 0.39
CA HIS A 143 31.03 -12.09 -0.53
C HIS A 143 29.62 -11.68 -0.06
N LEU A 144 28.77 -12.67 0.25
CA LEU A 144 27.41 -12.42 0.74
C LEU A 144 27.40 -11.58 2.03
N GLN A 145 28.26 -11.91 3.00
CA GLN A 145 28.42 -11.15 4.24
C GLN A 145 28.80 -9.70 3.95
N SER A 146 29.84 -9.47 3.15
CA SER A 146 30.32 -8.10 2.88
C SER A 146 29.25 -7.23 2.20
N SER A 147 28.50 -7.80 1.26
CA SER A 147 27.38 -7.12 0.60
C SER A 147 26.28 -6.78 1.61
N LEU A 148 25.74 -7.77 2.33
CA LEU A 148 24.65 -7.57 3.29
C LEU A 148 25.01 -6.60 4.43
N VAL A 149 26.23 -6.71 4.97
CA VAL A 149 26.72 -5.80 6.02
C VAL A 149 26.80 -4.36 5.52
N GLY A 150 27.16 -4.15 4.25
CA GLY A 150 27.14 -2.83 3.60
C GLY A 150 25.76 -2.17 3.61
N HIS A 151 24.69 -2.98 3.45
CA HIS A 151 23.30 -2.51 3.44
C HIS A 151 22.58 -2.59 4.79
N ARG A 152 23.27 -2.93 5.89
CA ARG A 152 22.67 -3.11 7.23
C ARG A 152 21.86 -1.91 7.71
N ASN A 153 22.42 -0.70 7.59
CA ASN A 153 21.73 0.54 8.01
C ASN A 153 20.50 0.83 7.15
N PHE A 154 20.53 0.44 5.88
CA PHE A 154 19.39 0.56 4.98
C PHE A 154 18.26 -0.39 5.42
N LEU A 155 18.57 -1.67 5.66
CA LEU A 155 17.60 -2.67 6.14
C LEU A 155 16.96 -2.25 7.48
N LEU A 156 17.74 -1.70 8.41
CA LEU A 156 17.23 -1.15 9.68
C LEU A 156 16.23 -0.02 9.46
N ARG A 157 16.55 0.95 8.59
CA ARG A 157 15.63 2.06 8.25
C ARG A 157 14.34 1.58 7.59
N LEU A 158 14.41 0.50 6.82
CA LEU A 158 13.19 -0.10 6.27
C LEU A 158 12.33 -0.67 7.39
N LEU A 159 12.90 -1.45 8.32
CA LEU A 159 12.20 -2.04 9.46
C LEU A 159 11.56 -1.01 10.40
N GLU A 160 12.13 0.19 10.50
CA GLU A 160 11.56 1.32 11.27
C GLU A 160 10.26 1.87 10.65
N ASN A 161 9.92 1.52 9.41
CA ASN A 161 8.74 2.05 8.75
C ASN A 161 7.45 1.43 9.32
N PRO A 162 6.56 2.24 9.93
CA PRO A 162 5.36 1.74 10.61
C PRO A 162 4.34 1.10 9.66
N ASN A 163 4.44 1.36 8.34
CA ASN A 163 3.50 0.84 7.36
C ASN A 163 3.83 -0.58 6.88
N LEU A 164 4.94 -1.19 7.32
CA LEU A 164 5.31 -2.55 6.92
C LEU A 164 4.33 -3.62 7.43
N LEU A 165 3.69 -3.36 8.56
CA LEU A 165 2.90 -4.33 9.32
C LEU A 165 1.69 -4.92 8.58
N GLU A 166 1.25 -4.36 7.44
CA GLU A 166 0.11 -4.89 6.68
C GLU A 166 0.46 -5.95 5.62
N HIS A 167 1.74 -6.08 5.21
CA HIS A 167 2.18 -7.13 4.30
C HIS A 167 3.07 -8.14 5.01
N GLU A 168 2.46 -9.22 5.52
CA GLU A 168 3.16 -10.31 6.22
C GLU A 168 4.33 -10.85 5.37
N SER A 169 4.09 -11.15 4.09
CA SER A 169 5.11 -11.79 3.24
C SER A 169 6.37 -10.92 3.01
N PHE A 170 6.21 -9.61 2.78
CA PHE A 170 7.37 -8.74 2.59
C PHE A 170 8.08 -8.46 3.92
N THR A 171 7.32 -8.25 4.99
CA THR A 171 7.88 -8.02 6.32
C THR A 171 8.70 -9.22 6.79
N ASP A 172 8.20 -10.43 6.56
CA ASP A 172 8.92 -11.66 6.89
C ASP A 172 10.19 -11.82 6.06
N LEU A 173 10.15 -11.50 4.75
CA LEU A 173 11.33 -11.49 3.90
C LEU A 173 12.38 -10.49 4.41
N LEU A 174 11.97 -9.25 4.66
CA LEU A 174 12.87 -8.19 5.16
C LEU A 174 13.50 -8.59 6.50
N ARG A 175 12.72 -9.18 7.41
CA ARG A 175 13.22 -9.72 8.67
C ARG A 175 14.19 -10.88 8.47
N ALA A 176 13.90 -11.82 7.57
CA ALA A 176 14.77 -12.94 7.27
C ALA A 176 16.14 -12.47 6.73
N VAL A 177 16.14 -11.53 5.79
CA VAL A 177 17.37 -10.93 5.25
C VAL A 177 18.13 -10.17 6.32
N PHE A 178 17.42 -9.43 7.18
CA PHE A 178 18.05 -8.73 8.30
C PHE A 178 18.67 -9.70 9.32
N HIS A 179 17.97 -10.77 9.68
CA HIS A 179 18.51 -11.81 10.56
C HIS A 179 19.74 -12.49 9.96
N LEU A 180 19.72 -12.83 8.67
CA LEU A 180 20.88 -13.35 7.95
C LEU A 180 22.05 -12.36 8.00
N THR A 181 21.78 -11.08 7.79
CA THR A 181 22.78 -10.01 7.87
C THR A 181 23.43 -9.94 9.25
N GLU A 182 22.62 -9.92 10.32
CA GLU A 182 23.12 -9.89 11.70
C GLU A 182 23.93 -11.14 12.05
N GLU A 183 23.44 -12.31 11.63
CA GLU A 183 24.11 -13.58 11.89
C GLU A 183 25.48 -13.64 11.19
N LEU A 184 25.53 -13.29 9.91
CA LEU A 184 26.79 -13.23 9.17
C LEU A 184 27.72 -12.17 9.76
N ALA A 185 27.22 -10.98 10.13
CA ALA A 185 28.04 -9.92 10.73
C ALA A 185 28.69 -10.33 12.06
N LYS A 186 28.05 -11.20 12.82
CA LYS A 186 28.55 -11.67 14.13
C LYS A 186 29.53 -12.83 14.00
N ARG A 187 29.52 -13.58 12.90
CA ARG A 187 30.41 -14.73 12.68
C ARG A 187 31.78 -14.26 12.18
N GLY A 188 32.83 -14.58 12.93
CA GLY A 188 34.21 -14.22 12.59
C GLY A 188 34.88 -15.15 11.57
N ASP A 189 34.54 -16.46 11.59
CA ASP A 189 35.04 -17.45 10.61
C ASP A 189 33.85 -18.18 9.97
N LEU A 190 33.58 -17.87 8.70
CA LEU A 190 32.50 -18.47 7.93
C LEU A 190 32.83 -19.88 7.44
N LYS A 191 34.08 -20.34 7.60
CA LYS A 191 34.51 -21.70 7.21
C LYS A 191 34.28 -22.74 8.31
N GLN A 192 33.86 -22.33 9.51
CA GLN A 192 33.55 -23.20 10.65
C GLN A 192 32.05 -23.41 10.85
N LEU A 193 31.26 -23.29 9.78
CA LEU A 193 29.85 -23.64 9.83
C LEU A 193 29.71 -25.18 9.90
N PRO A 194 28.88 -25.72 10.82
CA PRO A 194 28.58 -27.15 10.87
C PRO A 194 27.79 -27.63 9.66
#